data_AF-A0A640XRR1-F1
#
_entry.id   AF-A0A640XRR1-F1
#
_cell.length_a   1.000
_cell.length_b   1.000
_cell.length_c   1.000
_cell.angle_alpha   90.00
_cell.angle_beta   90.00
_cell.angle_gamma   90.00
#
_symmetry.space_group_name_H-M   'P 1'
#
loop_
_entity.id
_entity.type
_entity.pdbx_description
1 polymer ?
#
loop_
_entity_poly.entity_id
_entity_poly.type
_entity_poly.pdbx_seq_one_letter_code
_entity_poly.pdbx_strand_id
1 'polypeptide(L)'
;MPHSLQYPINKSLKYLTIVMLLAEFCCLASCATHKKTTTPQTVIIPPEEIPIIKAAEAVTVAKEEKGITDESLKCITCHEERRVTHGWVADWQGSKHARKGVGCEACHVSSNAELATKEAIELEYLSTDGNSCDDKRVHRKVTASNCGKCHRKEYQEFMKSRHSIGWQRVLECRKLMEIPKGTRSEKCEQCHNIQFKCDSCHTRHTFNTLEAKTPEACRTCHMGSDHPHHDVYISSKHPAY
;
A
#
# COMPACT_ATOMS: atom_id res chain seq x y z
N MET A 1 23.37 -10.64 74.33
CA MET A 1 23.51 -12.08 74.03
C MET A 1 22.88 -12.33 72.66
N PRO A 2 23.66 -12.54 71.59
CA PRO A 2 23.12 -12.83 70.27
C PRO A 2 23.04 -14.36 70.07
N HIS A 3 21.90 -14.85 69.58
CA HIS A 3 21.75 -16.25 69.18
C HIS A 3 22.12 -16.41 67.71
N SER A 4 23.19 -17.16 67.49
CA SER A 4 23.67 -17.69 66.22
C SER A 4 22.69 -18.73 65.67
N LEU A 5 22.34 -18.66 64.39
CA LEU A 5 21.72 -19.78 63.66
C LEU A 5 22.38 -19.93 62.29
N GLN A 6 22.97 -21.10 62.11
CA GLN A 6 23.74 -21.57 60.97
C GLN A 6 22.83 -21.99 59.79
N TYR A 7 23.38 -21.82 58.58
CA TYR A 7 22.86 -22.20 57.27
C TYR A 7 22.47 -23.69 57.13
N PRO A 8 21.71 -24.04 56.08
CA PRO A 8 22.36 -24.85 55.05
C PRO A 8 22.13 -24.38 53.61
N ILE A 9 23.23 -24.44 52.87
CA ILE A 9 23.43 -24.21 51.45
C ILE A 9 22.73 -25.32 50.65
N ASN A 10 21.80 -24.98 49.75
CA ASN A 10 21.04 -25.98 48.97
C ASN A 10 21.38 -25.95 47.47
N LYS A 11 22.26 -26.89 47.08
CA LYS A 11 22.28 -27.78 45.88
C LYS A 11 21.72 -27.36 44.50
N SER A 12 21.52 -26.08 44.17
CA SER A 12 21.02 -25.68 42.84
C SER A 12 22.10 -25.28 41.82
N LEU A 13 23.36 -25.66 42.04
CA LEU A 13 24.51 -25.29 41.18
C LEU A 13 25.21 -26.50 40.53
N LYS A 14 24.54 -27.65 40.45
CA LYS A 14 25.07 -28.89 39.83
C LYS A 14 24.40 -29.29 38.51
N TYR A 15 23.40 -28.54 38.04
CA TYR A 15 22.71 -28.83 36.78
C TYR A 15 23.17 -27.94 35.60
N LEU A 16 23.99 -26.92 35.85
CA LEU A 16 24.44 -25.99 34.81
C LEU A 16 25.75 -26.41 34.11
N THR A 17 26.39 -27.49 34.54
CA THR A 17 27.69 -27.97 34.03
C THR A 17 27.63 -29.26 33.20
N ILE A 18 26.43 -29.81 32.95
CA ILE A 18 26.27 -31.10 32.23
C ILE A 18 25.77 -30.92 30.77
N VAL A 19 25.36 -29.71 30.36
CA VAL A 19 24.87 -29.47 28.98
C VAL A 19 26.00 -29.08 27.99
N MET A 20 27.24 -28.92 28.47
CA MET A 20 28.40 -28.51 27.65
C MET A 20 29.35 -29.67 27.25
N LEU A 21 28.84 -30.92 27.20
CA LEU A 21 29.64 -32.13 26.88
C LEU A 21 28.95 -33.08 25.87
N LEU A 22 28.10 -32.56 24.99
CA LEU A 22 27.54 -33.29 23.83
C LEU A 22 27.85 -32.58 22.50
N ALA A 23 29.01 -31.93 22.43
CA ALA A 23 29.54 -31.28 21.24
C ALA A 23 30.92 -31.83 20.87
N GLU A 24 31.10 -33.16 20.84
CA GLU A 24 32.41 -33.73 20.45
C GLU A 24 32.39 -35.22 20.05
N PHE A 25 31.25 -35.77 19.59
CA PHE A 25 31.19 -37.16 19.14
C PHE A 25 30.46 -37.29 17.80
N CYS A 26 31.15 -36.90 16.71
CA CYS A 26 30.94 -37.42 15.36
C CYS A 26 31.97 -36.81 14.38
N CYS A 27 33.24 -37.10 14.60
CA CYS A 27 34.27 -36.99 13.57
C CYS A 27 34.97 -38.35 13.44
N LEU A 28 35.24 -38.74 12.18
CA LEU A 28 36.09 -39.83 11.69
C LEU A 28 35.41 -41.17 11.33
N ALA A 29 34.80 -41.19 10.13
CA ALA A 29 34.99 -42.17 9.04
C ALA A 29 33.94 -41.87 7.94
N SER A 30 34.15 -41.88 6.63
CA SER A 30 35.32 -41.93 5.76
C SER A 30 34.81 -41.65 4.32
N CYS A 31 35.75 -41.31 3.42
CA CYS A 31 35.70 -41.47 1.96
C CYS A 31 34.81 -40.54 1.10
N ALA A 32 35.52 -39.73 0.32
CA ALA A 32 35.06 -38.96 -0.81
C ALA A 32 34.57 -39.83 -1.98
N THR A 33 33.47 -39.43 -2.61
CA THR A 33 33.19 -39.73 -4.03
C THR A 33 32.51 -38.53 -4.68
N HIS A 34 33.15 -37.98 -5.72
CA HIS A 34 32.64 -36.94 -6.60
C HIS A 34 31.27 -37.32 -7.20
N LYS A 35 30.24 -36.50 -6.96
CA LYS A 35 29.02 -36.55 -7.79
C LYS A 35 29.26 -35.73 -9.06
N LYS A 36 29.43 -36.46 -10.16
CA LYS A 36 29.53 -35.95 -11.53
C LYS A 36 28.18 -35.33 -11.93
N THR A 37 28.18 -34.04 -12.24
CA THR A 37 27.10 -33.33 -12.93
C THR A 37 26.70 -34.12 -14.18
N THR A 38 25.46 -34.55 -14.26
CA THR A 38 24.90 -35.21 -15.45
C THR A 38 23.76 -34.36 -15.97
N THR A 39 24.02 -33.75 -17.12
CA THR A 39 23.08 -33.06 -18.01
C THR A 39 21.89 -33.97 -18.34
N PRO A 40 20.64 -33.47 -18.39
CA PRO A 40 19.54 -34.24 -18.92
C PRO A 40 19.79 -34.54 -20.41
N GLN A 41 19.83 -35.82 -20.77
CA GLN A 41 19.92 -36.28 -22.15
C GLN A 41 18.57 -36.08 -22.85
N THR A 42 18.60 -35.37 -23.97
CA THR A 42 17.50 -35.28 -24.93
C THR A 42 17.22 -36.66 -25.52
N VAL A 43 16.04 -37.21 -25.23
CA VAL A 43 15.51 -38.38 -25.93
C VAL A 43 14.95 -37.90 -27.27
N ILE A 44 15.58 -38.35 -28.37
CA ILE A 44 15.11 -38.12 -29.73
C ILE A 44 14.03 -39.16 -30.03
N ILE A 45 12.79 -38.72 -30.20
CA ILE A 45 11.68 -39.51 -30.75
C ILE A 45 11.62 -39.20 -32.25
N PRO A 46 11.51 -40.19 -33.16
CA PRO A 46 11.39 -39.94 -34.60
C PRO A 46 10.05 -39.25 -34.93
N PRO A 47 9.99 -38.35 -35.93
CA PRO A 47 8.79 -37.61 -36.25
C PRO A 47 7.80 -38.47 -37.06
N GLU A 48 6.58 -38.58 -36.56
CA GLU A 48 5.41 -39.02 -37.31
C GLU A 48 4.81 -37.78 -38.02
N GLU A 49 4.57 -37.87 -39.33
CA GLU A 49 4.13 -36.76 -40.18
C GLU A 49 2.71 -36.30 -39.82
N ILE A 50 2.58 -35.03 -39.40
CA ILE A 50 1.29 -34.36 -39.19
C ILE A 50 1.03 -33.37 -40.35
N PRO A 51 -0.18 -33.34 -40.94
CA PRO A 51 -0.44 -32.58 -42.16
C PRO A 51 -0.36 -31.06 -41.96
N ILE A 52 0.24 -30.40 -42.96
CA ILE A 52 0.45 -28.95 -43.06
C ILE A 52 -0.89 -28.22 -43.08
N ILE A 53 -1.22 -27.53 -41.98
CA ILE A 53 -2.26 -26.50 -41.95
C ILE A 53 -1.56 -25.15 -42.22
N LYS A 54 -2.03 -24.46 -43.27
CA LYS A 54 -1.48 -23.18 -43.75
C LYS A 54 -1.35 -22.15 -42.63
N ALA A 55 -0.23 -21.44 -42.64
CA ALA A 55 0.07 -20.31 -41.78
C ALA A 55 -1.05 -19.25 -41.86
N ALA A 56 -1.75 -19.05 -40.75
CA ALA A 56 -2.47 -17.82 -40.50
C ALA A 56 -1.45 -16.79 -40.00
N GLU A 57 -1.38 -15.67 -40.69
CA GLU A 57 -0.52 -14.53 -40.34
C GLU A 57 -0.70 -14.16 -38.87
N ALA A 58 0.39 -14.23 -38.12
CA ALA A 58 0.46 -13.67 -36.79
C ALA A 58 0.38 -12.14 -36.94
N VAL A 59 -0.82 -11.60 -36.78
CA VAL A 59 -1.03 -10.16 -36.57
C VAL A 59 -0.35 -9.81 -35.26
N THR A 60 0.88 -9.32 -35.36
CA THR A 60 1.57 -8.68 -34.24
C THR A 60 0.86 -7.36 -33.97
N VAL A 61 -0.12 -7.39 -33.07
CA VAL A 61 -0.62 -6.16 -32.45
C VAL A 61 0.53 -5.61 -31.61
N ALA A 62 1.27 -4.67 -32.19
CA ALA A 62 2.24 -3.87 -31.45
C ALA A 62 1.49 -3.21 -30.29
N LYS A 63 1.75 -3.69 -29.08
CA LYS A 63 1.30 -3.05 -27.87
C LYS A 63 2.07 -1.73 -27.79
N GLU A 64 1.42 -0.66 -28.24
CA GLU A 64 1.91 0.71 -28.11
C GLU A 64 2.38 0.91 -26.66
N GLU A 65 3.68 1.08 -26.48
CA GLU A 65 4.24 1.38 -25.18
C GLU A 65 3.78 2.79 -24.85
N LYS A 66 2.75 2.92 -23.99
CA LYS A 66 2.33 4.21 -23.46
C LYS A 66 3.43 4.72 -22.56
N GLY A 67 4.39 5.39 -23.18
CA GLY A 67 5.44 6.14 -22.51
C GLY A 67 4.84 7.25 -21.66
N ILE A 68 5.66 7.75 -20.77
CA ILE A 68 5.39 8.94 -19.97
C ILE A 68 5.41 10.19 -20.85
N THR A 69 4.55 11.16 -20.57
CA THR A 69 4.51 12.44 -21.29
C THR A 69 5.71 13.33 -20.93
N ASP A 70 6.10 14.23 -21.83
CA ASP A 70 7.13 15.24 -21.56
C ASP A 70 6.82 16.09 -20.32
N GLU A 71 5.53 16.34 -20.06
CA GLU A 71 5.09 17.11 -18.91
C GLU A 71 5.35 16.36 -17.60
N SER A 72 5.00 15.08 -17.56
CA SER A 72 5.32 14.23 -16.42
C SER A 72 6.82 14.05 -16.23
N LEU A 73 7.60 13.99 -17.31
CA LEU A 73 9.04 13.90 -17.21
C LEU A 73 9.63 15.13 -16.48
N LYS A 74 9.14 16.34 -16.75
CA LYS A 74 9.54 17.55 -15.99
C LYS A 74 9.21 17.42 -14.50
N CYS A 75 8.03 16.88 -14.17
CA CYS A 75 7.65 16.64 -12.78
C CYS A 75 8.64 15.68 -12.11
N ILE A 76 8.91 14.54 -12.72
CA ILE A 76 9.82 13.52 -12.20
C ILE A 76 11.23 14.09 -12.01
N THR A 77 11.79 14.71 -13.05
CA THR A 77 13.13 15.29 -13.01
C THR A 77 13.25 16.30 -11.87
N CYS A 78 12.30 17.22 -11.73
CA CYS A 78 12.32 18.21 -10.66
C CYS A 78 12.21 17.56 -9.27
N HIS A 79 11.30 16.60 -9.08
CA HIS A 79 11.10 15.92 -7.80
C HIS A 79 12.30 15.05 -7.39
N GLU A 80 13.00 14.44 -8.35
CA GLU A 80 14.24 13.68 -8.13
C GLU A 80 15.44 14.60 -7.87
N GLU A 81 15.72 15.53 -8.78
CA GLU A 81 16.91 16.39 -8.71
C GLU A 81 16.88 17.33 -7.51
N ARG A 82 15.73 17.96 -7.24
CA ARG A 82 15.55 18.83 -6.07
C ARG A 82 15.28 18.03 -4.79
N ARG A 83 15.18 16.69 -4.88
CA ARG A 83 14.80 15.77 -3.80
C ARG A 83 13.49 16.15 -3.10
N VAL A 84 12.59 16.79 -3.85
CA VAL A 84 11.26 17.15 -3.37
C VAL A 84 10.39 15.90 -3.51
N THR A 85 10.07 15.26 -2.40
CA THR A 85 9.21 14.07 -2.35
C THR A 85 9.63 12.93 -3.30
N HIS A 86 10.94 12.70 -3.45
CA HIS A 86 11.50 11.63 -4.30
C HIS A 86 10.93 10.23 -3.95
N GLY A 87 10.59 9.98 -2.69
CA GLY A 87 9.92 8.73 -2.28
C GLY A 87 8.57 8.53 -2.98
N TRP A 88 7.82 9.60 -3.27
CA TRP A 88 6.56 9.50 -4.01
C TRP A 88 6.77 9.16 -5.49
N VAL A 89 7.89 9.61 -6.07
CA VAL A 89 8.28 9.23 -7.43
C VAL A 89 8.64 7.75 -7.46
N ALA A 90 9.41 7.25 -6.48
CA ALA A 90 9.72 5.82 -6.36
C ALA A 90 8.47 4.95 -6.19
N ASP A 91 7.53 5.37 -5.32
CA ASP A 91 6.24 4.69 -5.15
C ASP A 91 5.43 4.65 -6.45
N TRP A 92 5.37 5.78 -7.17
CA TRP A 92 4.69 5.87 -8.46
C TRP A 92 5.36 4.97 -9.50
N GLN A 93 6.69 4.96 -9.62
CA GLN A 93 7.42 4.09 -10.55
C GLN A 93 7.10 2.61 -10.32
N GLY A 94 6.93 2.19 -9.06
CA GLY A 94 6.52 0.83 -8.69
C GLY A 94 5.03 0.52 -8.94
N SER A 95 4.21 1.53 -9.20
CA SER A 95 2.75 1.40 -9.30
C SER A 95 2.28 0.78 -10.63
N LYS A 96 1.01 0.33 -10.64
CA LYS A 96 0.32 -0.04 -11.88
C LYS A 96 0.06 1.18 -12.79
N HIS A 97 -0.02 2.39 -12.22
CA HIS A 97 -0.26 3.63 -12.95
C HIS A 97 0.93 3.98 -13.84
N ALA A 98 2.16 3.93 -13.32
CA ALA A 98 3.37 4.15 -14.12
C ALA A 98 3.48 3.14 -15.27
N ARG A 99 3.26 1.84 -15.00
CA ARG A 99 3.25 0.78 -16.03
C ARG A 99 2.18 0.95 -17.11
N LYS A 100 1.18 1.81 -16.88
CA LYS A 100 0.10 2.12 -17.83
C LYS A 100 0.27 3.50 -18.47
N GLY A 101 1.37 4.20 -18.19
CA GLY A 101 1.64 5.54 -18.71
C GLY A 101 0.77 6.63 -18.07
N VAL A 102 0.21 6.39 -16.87
CA VAL A 102 -0.53 7.42 -16.13
C VAL A 102 0.48 8.27 -15.35
N GLY A 103 0.78 9.44 -15.92
CA GLY A 103 1.73 10.41 -15.38
C GLY A 103 1.20 11.25 -14.22
N CYS A 104 2.09 12.04 -13.61
CA CYS A 104 1.81 12.98 -12.53
C CYS A 104 0.76 14.03 -12.92
N GLU A 105 0.87 14.59 -14.13
CA GLU A 105 0.00 15.63 -14.67
C GLU A 105 -1.44 15.15 -14.83
N ALA A 106 -1.63 13.86 -15.16
CA ALA A 106 -2.94 13.26 -15.32
C ALA A 106 -3.77 13.31 -14.02
N CYS A 107 -3.10 13.34 -12.86
CA CYS A 107 -3.75 13.47 -11.56
C CYS A 107 -3.69 14.89 -10.99
N HIS A 108 -2.53 15.54 -11.07
CA HIS A 108 -2.27 16.78 -10.35
C HIS A 108 -2.52 18.05 -11.16
N VAL A 109 -2.52 18.03 -12.49
CA VAL A 109 -2.77 19.20 -13.36
C VAL A 109 -4.20 19.18 -13.94
N SER A 110 -5.01 18.25 -13.45
CA SER A 110 -6.40 18.08 -13.88
C SER A 110 -7.25 19.33 -13.62
N SER A 111 -7.86 19.86 -14.69
CA SER A 111 -8.84 20.95 -14.63
C SER A 111 -10.26 20.52 -14.22
N ASN A 112 -10.53 19.21 -14.06
CA ASN A 112 -11.91 18.72 -14.01
C ASN A 112 -12.27 17.96 -12.73
N ALA A 113 -13.03 18.66 -11.88
CA ALA A 113 -14.34 18.22 -11.38
C ALA A 113 -14.96 19.37 -10.57
N GLU A 114 -15.45 20.38 -11.26
CA GLU A 114 -15.86 21.66 -10.66
C GLU A 114 -16.85 21.49 -9.49
N LEU A 115 -17.80 20.56 -9.60
CA LEU A 115 -18.77 20.29 -8.51
C LEU A 115 -18.14 19.61 -7.29
N ALA A 116 -17.37 18.53 -7.46
CA ALA A 116 -16.74 17.83 -6.34
C ALA A 116 -15.63 18.68 -5.70
N THR A 117 -14.93 19.50 -6.50
CA THR A 117 -13.96 20.48 -6.03
C THR A 117 -14.67 21.60 -5.27
N LYS A 118 -15.78 22.13 -5.79
CA LYS A 118 -16.61 23.14 -5.11
C LYS A 118 -17.15 22.61 -3.79
N GLU A 119 -17.72 21.40 -3.77
CA GLU A 119 -18.19 20.73 -2.57
C GLU A 119 -17.04 20.56 -1.56
N ALA A 120 -15.87 20.10 -2.00
CA ALA A 120 -14.71 19.94 -1.14
C ALA A 120 -14.17 21.28 -0.60
N ILE A 121 -14.32 22.38 -1.33
CA ILE A 121 -13.99 23.74 -0.87
C ILE A 121 -15.04 24.23 0.13
N GLU A 122 -16.32 24.08 -0.16
CA GLU A 122 -17.45 24.46 0.70
C GLU A 122 -17.42 23.70 2.03
N LEU A 123 -17.01 22.43 1.99
CA LEU A 123 -16.82 21.59 3.16
C LEU A 123 -15.41 21.71 3.76
N GLU A 124 -14.63 22.68 3.30
CA GLU A 124 -13.33 23.10 3.86
C GLU A 124 -12.22 22.01 3.81
N TYR A 125 -12.40 20.95 3.03
CA TYR A 125 -11.39 19.90 2.83
C TYR A 125 -10.27 20.36 1.89
N LEU A 126 -10.62 21.07 0.81
CA LEU A 126 -9.63 21.70 -0.06
C LEU A 126 -9.38 23.12 0.44
N SER A 127 -8.17 23.37 0.96
CA SER A 127 -7.69 24.73 1.17
C SER A 127 -7.13 25.29 -0.12
N THR A 128 -7.21 26.61 -0.28
CA THR A 128 -6.54 27.36 -1.34
C THR A 128 -5.05 27.57 -1.05
N ASP A 129 -4.51 26.88 -0.03
CA ASP A 129 -3.12 27.00 0.37
C ASP A 129 -2.22 26.70 -0.83
N GLY A 130 -1.33 27.64 -1.13
CA GLY A 130 -0.45 27.56 -2.28
C GLY A 130 0.36 26.26 -2.32
N ASN A 131 0.69 25.83 -3.53
CA ASN A 131 1.71 24.80 -3.73
C ASN A 131 3.10 25.48 -3.80
N SER A 132 4.14 24.76 -3.37
CA SER A 132 5.54 25.15 -3.58
C SER A 132 6.05 24.76 -4.98
N CYS A 133 5.16 24.33 -5.88
CA CYS A 133 5.53 23.96 -7.23
C CYS A 133 5.71 25.23 -8.07
N ASP A 134 6.63 25.16 -9.03
CA ASP A 134 6.82 26.22 -10.01
C ASP A 134 5.58 26.33 -10.91
N ASP A 135 4.92 25.20 -11.21
CA ASP A 135 3.66 25.16 -11.95
C ASP A 135 2.45 25.39 -11.02
N LYS A 136 1.78 26.52 -11.21
CA LYS A 136 0.61 26.92 -10.42
C LYS A 136 -0.68 26.17 -10.78
N ARG A 137 -0.69 25.39 -11.85
CA ARG A 137 -1.81 24.49 -12.19
C ARG A 137 -1.82 23.22 -11.34
N VAL A 138 -0.75 22.94 -10.59
CA VAL A 138 -0.61 21.71 -9.80
C VAL A 138 -1.50 21.76 -8.55
N HIS A 139 -2.44 20.84 -8.46
CA HIS A 139 -3.24 20.60 -7.27
C HIS A 139 -2.61 19.49 -6.44
N ARG A 140 -2.18 19.82 -5.21
CA ARG A 140 -1.57 18.84 -4.27
C ARG A 140 -2.56 17.75 -3.85
N LYS A 141 -3.81 18.13 -3.61
CA LYS A 141 -4.89 17.22 -3.23
C LYS A 141 -5.66 16.82 -4.50
N VAL A 142 -5.71 15.52 -4.77
CA VAL A 142 -6.46 14.93 -5.90
C VAL A 142 -7.81 14.47 -5.38
N THR A 143 -8.90 14.95 -6.01
CA THR A 143 -10.26 14.60 -5.62
C THR A 143 -10.70 13.24 -6.19
N ALA A 144 -11.66 12.59 -5.54
CA ALA A 144 -12.21 11.29 -5.95
C ALA A 144 -12.79 11.33 -7.38
N SER A 145 -13.38 12.45 -7.76
CA SER A 145 -13.90 12.69 -9.11
C SER A 145 -12.82 12.67 -10.19
N ASN A 146 -11.58 13.06 -9.89
CA ASN A 146 -10.47 12.92 -10.82
C ASN A 146 -10.17 11.44 -11.11
N CYS A 147 -10.24 10.58 -10.09
CA CYS A 147 -10.12 9.13 -10.26
C CYS A 147 -11.25 8.57 -11.14
N GLY A 148 -12.47 9.10 -10.98
CA GLY A 148 -13.66 8.69 -11.75
C GLY A 148 -13.59 8.91 -13.27
N LYS A 149 -12.65 9.71 -13.77
CA LYS A 149 -12.40 9.87 -15.22
C LYS A 149 -12.01 8.55 -15.89
N CYS A 150 -11.22 7.74 -15.18
CA CYS A 150 -10.77 6.44 -15.66
C CYS A 150 -11.47 5.29 -14.91
N HIS A 151 -11.74 5.46 -13.61
CA HIS A 151 -12.38 4.48 -12.74
C HIS A 151 -13.87 4.77 -12.54
N ARG A 152 -14.62 4.90 -13.65
CA ARG A 152 -16.01 5.33 -13.63
C ARG A 152 -16.91 4.42 -12.81
N LYS A 153 -16.72 3.10 -12.92
CA LYS A 153 -17.52 2.11 -12.21
C LYS A 153 -17.29 2.23 -10.70
N GLU A 154 -16.03 2.13 -10.28
CA GLU A 154 -15.62 2.18 -8.88
C GLU A 154 -16.02 3.52 -8.24
N TYR A 155 -15.88 4.62 -8.98
CA TYR A 155 -16.32 5.94 -8.52
C TYR A 155 -17.84 5.98 -8.30
N GLN A 156 -18.64 5.47 -9.23
CA GLN A 156 -20.11 5.45 -9.07
C GLN A 156 -20.55 4.54 -7.91
N GLU A 157 -19.86 3.43 -7.67
CA GLU A 157 -20.09 2.56 -6.52
C GLU A 157 -19.69 3.27 -5.22
N PHE A 158 -18.54 3.93 -5.20
CA PHE A 158 -18.07 4.72 -4.07
C PHE A 158 -19.05 5.83 -3.68
N MET A 159 -19.55 6.59 -4.67
CA MET A 159 -20.51 7.69 -4.42
C MET A 159 -21.84 7.22 -3.84
N LYS A 160 -22.20 5.94 -4.01
CA LYS A 160 -23.40 5.33 -3.39
C LYS A 160 -23.16 4.78 -1.98
N SER A 161 -21.91 4.74 -1.52
CA SER A 161 -21.54 4.19 -0.22
C SER A 161 -21.73 5.20 0.92
N ARG A 162 -21.51 4.78 2.18
CA ARG A 162 -21.48 5.72 3.31
C ARG A 162 -20.17 6.53 3.37
N HIS A 163 -19.10 6.06 2.72
CA HIS A 163 -17.83 6.77 2.71
C HIS A 163 -17.88 8.05 1.87
N SER A 164 -18.81 8.17 0.92
CA SER A 164 -19.00 9.38 0.11
C SER A 164 -19.71 10.53 0.83
N ILE A 165 -20.16 10.33 2.07
CA ILE A 165 -20.82 11.37 2.88
C ILE A 165 -20.17 11.50 4.27
N GLY A 166 -18.96 10.96 4.44
CA GLY A 166 -18.31 10.82 5.74
C GLY A 166 -18.12 12.15 6.48
N TRP A 167 -17.65 13.18 5.79
CA TRP A 167 -17.39 14.49 6.39
C TRP A 167 -18.66 15.31 6.54
N GLN A 168 -19.56 15.25 5.55
CA GLN A 168 -20.88 15.87 5.66
C GLN A 168 -21.61 15.42 6.94
N ARG A 169 -21.56 14.11 7.26
CA ARG A 169 -22.17 13.58 8.50
C ARG A 169 -21.53 14.12 9.78
N VAL A 170 -20.23 14.39 9.78
CA VAL A 170 -19.56 15.03 10.93
C VAL A 170 -20.10 16.44 11.14
N LEU A 171 -20.26 17.21 10.07
CA LEU A 171 -20.77 18.59 10.14
C LEU A 171 -22.26 18.65 10.52
N GLU A 172 -23.05 17.64 10.17
CA GLU A 172 -24.45 17.50 10.60
C GLU A 172 -24.59 17.16 12.10
N CYS A 173 -23.52 16.67 12.76
CA CYS A 173 -23.57 16.32 14.17
C CYS A 173 -23.50 17.57 15.06
N ARG A 174 -24.67 18.02 15.54
CA ARG A 174 -24.81 19.25 16.35
C ARG A 174 -23.80 19.36 17.50
N LYS A 175 -23.55 18.28 18.25
CA LYS A 175 -22.59 18.27 19.37
C LYS A 175 -21.14 18.44 18.92
N LEU A 176 -20.78 18.00 17.70
CA LEU A 176 -19.43 18.15 17.15
C LEU A 176 -19.16 19.56 16.62
N MET A 177 -20.22 20.36 16.39
CA MET A 177 -20.08 21.76 15.98
C MET A 177 -19.62 22.67 17.12
N GLU A 178 -19.78 22.23 18.37
CA GLU A 178 -19.24 22.90 19.57
C GLU A 178 -17.72 22.71 19.69
N ILE A 179 -17.14 21.72 19.01
CA ILE A 179 -15.69 21.51 18.96
C ILE A 179 -15.08 22.59 18.05
N PRO A 180 -14.00 23.29 18.49
CA PRO A 180 -13.30 24.27 17.66
C PRO A 180 -12.89 23.70 16.31
N LYS A 181 -13.01 24.52 15.25
CA LYS A 181 -12.72 24.11 13.87
C LYS A 181 -11.33 23.46 13.73
N GLY A 182 -10.28 24.07 14.29
CA GLY A 182 -8.92 23.53 14.24
C GLY A 182 -8.84 22.11 14.80
N THR A 183 -9.44 21.88 15.98
CA THR A 183 -9.52 20.54 16.59
C THR A 183 -10.31 19.56 15.74
N ARG A 184 -11.40 19.99 15.09
CA ARG A 184 -12.21 19.14 14.21
C ARG A 184 -11.44 18.72 12.95
N SER A 185 -10.74 19.66 12.32
CA SER A 185 -9.87 19.37 11.17
C SER A 185 -8.71 18.47 11.56
N GLU A 186 -8.08 18.70 12.70
CA GLU A 186 -6.95 17.88 13.13
C GLU A 186 -7.35 16.48 13.56
N LYS A 187 -8.51 16.29 14.21
CA LYS A 187 -8.88 15.00 14.82
C LYS A 187 -9.93 14.21 14.06
N CYS A 188 -10.89 14.87 13.43
CA CYS A 188 -12.02 14.22 12.79
C CYS A 188 -11.84 14.10 11.27
N GLU A 189 -11.31 15.15 10.62
CA GLU A 189 -11.14 15.17 9.17
C GLU A 189 -10.24 14.04 8.68
N GLN A 190 -9.21 13.66 9.44
CA GLN A 190 -8.27 12.60 9.05
C GLN A 190 -8.97 11.28 8.70
N CYS A 191 -10.01 10.92 9.45
CA CYS A 191 -10.78 9.69 9.22
C CYS A 191 -11.98 9.90 8.30
N HIS A 192 -12.56 11.11 8.30
CA HIS A 192 -13.82 11.39 7.60
C HIS A 192 -13.65 12.06 6.23
N ASN A 193 -12.42 12.41 5.82
CA ASN A 193 -12.11 12.99 4.51
C ASN A 193 -12.17 11.99 3.33
N ILE A 194 -12.47 10.71 3.59
CA ILE A 194 -12.57 9.66 2.57
C ILE A 194 -13.52 10.08 1.44
N GLN A 195 -14.59 10.82 1.77
CA GLN A 195 -15.55 11.40 0.82
C GLN A 195 -14.89 12.07 -0.39
N PHE A 196 -13.73 12.69 -0.20
CA PHE A 196 -13.09 13.52 -1.20
C PHE A 196 -11.94 12.85 -1.93
N LYS A 197 -11.48 11.66 -1.52
CA LYS A 197 -10.24 11.06 -2.03
C LYS A 197 -10.30 9.55 -2.11
N CYS A 198 -9.60 8.96 -3.08
CA CYS A 198 -9.61 7.51 -3.29
C CYS A 198 -8.36 6.80 -2.75
N ASP A 199 -7.51 7.46 -1.96
CA ASP A 199 -6.21 6.94 -1.52
C ASP A 199 -6.17 6.52 -0.04
N SER A 200 -7.34 6.30 0.58
CA SER A 200 -7.41 5.92 2.00
C SER A 200 -7.18 4.43 2.25
N CYS A 201 -7.51 3.56 1.28
CA CYS A 201 -7.35 2.10 1.42
C CYS A 201 -6.20 1.53 0.59
N HIS A 202 -6.01 2.03 -0.64
CA HIS A 202 -4.86 1.74 -1.50
C HIS A 202 -4.06 3.03 -1.66
N THR A 203 -3.04 3.19 -0.83
CA THR A 203 -2.45 4.50 -0.57
C THR A 203 -1.67 5.02 -1.75
N ARG A 204 -1.59 6.34 -1.85
CA ARG A 204 -0.71 7.01 -2.80
C ARG A 204 0.76 6.75 -2.41
N HIS A 205 1.71 6.63 -3.33
CA HIS A 205 1.57 6.69 -4.80
C HIS A 205 1.67 5.31 -5.46
N THR A 206 1.65 4.23 -4.67
CA THR A 206 1.70 2.86 -5.19
C THR A 206 0.34 2.39 -5.72
N PHE A 207 -0.76 2.89 -5.14
CA PHE A 207 -2.15 2.55 -5.46
C PHE A 207 -2.37 1.03 -5.55
N ASN A 208 -1.84 0.30 -4.57
CA ASN A 208 -1.83 -1.16 -4.61
C ASN A 208 -3.21 -1.73 -4.20
N THR A 209 -3.88 -2.40 -5.14
CA THR A 209 -5.16 -3.07 -4.87
C THR A 209 -5.07 -4.19 -3.82
N LEU A 210 -3.90 -4.79 -3.61
CA LEU A 210 -3.72 -5.81 -2.58
C LEU A 210 -3.66 -5.18 -1.18
N GLU A 211 -3.05 -4.00 -1.05
CA GLU A 211 -3.05 -3.22 0.20
C GLU A 211 -4.48 -2.94 0.66
N ALA A 212 -5.35 -2.47 -0.25
CA ALA A 212 -6.76 -2.19 0.07
C ALA A 212 -7.59 -3.41 0.49
N LYS A 213 -7.08 -4.63 0.26
CA LYS A 213 -7.75 -5.88 0.69
C LYS A 213 -7.28 -6.35 2.05
N THR A 214 -6.28 -5.70 2.64
CA THR A 214 -5.78 -6.04 3.97
C THR A 214 -6.66 -5.43 5.07
N PRO A 215 -6.82 -6.10 6.22
CA PRO A 215 -7.48 -5.52 7.39
C PRO A 215 -6.83 -4.21 7.87
N GLU A 216 -5.53 -4.06 7.66
CA GLU A 216 -4.72 -2.91 8.06
C GLU A 216 -5.15 -1.63 7.33
N ALA A 217 -5.58 -1.72 6.08
CA ALA A 217 -6.07 -0.58 5.31
C ALA A 217 -7.32 0.07 5.94
N CYS A 218 -8.10 -0.69 6.71
CA CYS A 218 -9.28 -0.19 7.42
C CYS A 218 -8.97 0.31 8.83
N ARG A 219 -7.85 -0.13 9.42
CA ARG A 219 -7.52 0.02 10.84
C ARG A 219 -7.47 1.46 11.29
N THR A 220 -6.89 2.35 10.49
CA THR A 220 -6.66 3.74 10.88
C THR A 220 -7.94 4.45 11.29
N CYS A 221 -9.07 4.11 10.66
CA CYS A 221 -10.37 4.72 10.95
C CYS A 221 -11.29 3.80 11.77
N HIS A 222 -11.24 2.49 11.56
CA HIS A 222 -12.12 1.52 12.22
C HIS A 222 -11.45 0.85 13.42
N MET A 223 -11.01 1.67 14.36
CA MET A 223 -10.38 1.27 15.62
C MET A 223 -10.99 2.06 16.78
N GLY A 224 -10.54 1.76 18.00
CA GLY A 224 -10.85 2.58 19.17
C GLY A 224 -12.20 2.25 19.79
N SER A 225 -12.58 3.00 20.82
CA SER A 225 -13.66 2.60 21.73
C SER A 225 -15.08 2.67 21.14
N ASP A 226 -15.32 3.57 20.20
CA ASP A 226 -16.65 3.85 19.63
C ASP A 226 -17.03 2.87 18.51
N HIS A 227 -16.06 2.45 17.70
CA HIS A 227 -16.23 1.42 16.67
C HIS A 227 -14.97 0.56 16.49
N PRO A 228 -14.69 -0.38 17.43
CA PRO A 228 -13.48 -1.22 17.44
C PRO A 228 -13.50 -2.33 16.39
N HIS A 229 -13.94 -2.08 15.15
CA HIS A 229 -14.14 -3.15 14.17
C HIS A 229 -12.84 -3.91 13.84
N HIS A 230 -11.72 -3.20 13.71
CA HIS A 230 -10.42 -3.84 13.48
C HIS A 230 -10.02 -4.71 14.66
N ASP A 231 -10.10 -4.18 15.89
CA ASP A 231 -9.72 -4.89 17.11
C ASP A 231 -10.56 -6.16 17.33
N VAL A 232 -11.87 -6.07 17.04
CA VAL A 232 -12.78 -7.22 17.06
C VAL A 232 -12.42 -8.23 15.97
N TYR A 233 -12.08 -7.79 14.75
CA TYR A 233 -11.70 -8.68 13.66
C TYR A 233 -10.38 -9.42 13.96
N ILE A 234 -9.33 -8.70 14.35
CA ILE A 234 -8.00 -9.29 14.58
C ILE A 234 -7.94 -10.22 15.79
N SER A 235 -8.80 -9.99 16.80
CA SER A 235 -8.92 -10.86 17.97
C SER A 235 -9.85 -12.06 17.74
N SER A 236 -10.58 -12.09 16.62
CA SER A 236 -11.42 -13.21 16.23
C SER A 236 -10.60 -14.35 15.61
N LYS A 237 -11.26 -15.46 15.27
CA LYS A 237 -10.62 -16.58 14.55
C LYS A 237 -10.45 -16.33 13.04
N HIS A 238 -11.08 -15.29 12.47
CA HIS A 238 -11.07 -15.07 11.02
C HIS A 238 -9.69 -14.83 10.40
N PRO A 239 -8.76 -14.07 11.01
CA PRO A 239 -7.44 -13.83 10.43
C PRO A 239 -6.50 -15.04 10.48
N ALA A 240 -6.87 -16.09 11.23
CA ALA A 240 -6.05 -17.29 11.42
C ALA A 240 -6.22 -18.35 10.30
N TYR A 241 -7.02 -18.06 9.27
CA TYR A 241 -7.27 -18.88 8.08
C TYR A 241 -6.93 -18.10 6.81
#